data_AF-A0A1S2QBG5-F1
#
_entry.id   AF-A0A1S2QBG5-F1
#
_cell.length_a   1.000
_cell.length_b   1.000
_cell.length_c   1.000
_cell.angle_alpha   90.00
_cell.angle_beta   90.00
_cell.angle_gamma   90.00
#
_symmetry.space_group_name_H-M   'P 1'
#
loop_
_entity.id
_entity.type
_entity.pdbx_description
1 polymer ?
#
loop_
_entity_poly.entity_id
_entity_poly.type
_entity_poly.pdbx_seq_one_letter_code
_entity_poly.pdbx_strand_id
1 'polypeptide(L)'
;MYSIIVVPPPTTEDDRQQIRLAPGERLSFGRAPGSGLPIPHDGVSRRAGEIVAQGTFWILSNLSARQTYVVENPEGAGEHIKVGPGRLDAPVPFEFSRIVLPAAGDLLPVEVWAPRHDYLDDDAEPDGEATAAAFSVDRTKRYFAVLAALCESRLRGDPHAPLPTVDQVVDRLRPAWPAASRTSVQWNIDYLAVKLRLKPGPESADPGPRLNGKKESLVSLALRFDVVREDDLVVLSGSASRAAR
;
A
#
# COMPACT_ATOMS: atom_id res chain seq x y z
N MET A 1 -26.27 -1.52 -1.31
CA MET A 1 -26.41 -0.17 -1.90
C MET A 1 -25.01 0.31 -2.21
N TYR A 2 -24.66 0.48 -3.48
CA TYR A 2 -23.31 0.88 -3.89
C TYR A 2 -23.19 2.40 -3.78
N SER A 3 -22.69 2.92 -2.66
CA SER A 3 -22.43 4.34 -2.48
C SER A 3 -20.98 4.54 -2.10
N ILE A 4 -20.36 5.63 -2.56
CA ILE A 4 -19.05 6.04 -2.04
C ILE A 4 -19.21 7.08 -0.94
N ILE A 5 -18.28 7.11 0.00
CA ILE A 5 -18.19 8.12 1.05
C ILE A 5 -16.95 8.95 0.77
N VAL A 6 -17.08 10.27 0.79
CA VAL A 6 -15.96 11.21 0.65
C VAL A 6 -15.79 11.96 1.96
N VAL A 7 -14.57 12.00 2.49
CA VAL A 7 -14.19 12.79 3.68
C VAL A 7 -13.21 13.89 3.28
N PRO A 8 -13.52 15.15 3.60
CA PRO A 8 -12.66 16.30 3.36
C PRO A 8 -11.28 16.18 4.02
N PRO A 9 -10.30 17.01 3.61
CA PRO A 9 -9.06 17.18 4.36
C PRO A 9 -9.35 17.66 5.79
N PRO A 10 -8.55 17.25 6.79
CA PRO A 10 -8.74 17.68 8.17
C PRO A 10 -8.64 19.22 8.25
N THR A 11 -9.70 19.86 8.74
CA THR A 11 -9.74 21.29 9.07
C THR A 11 -9.44 21.50 10.56
N THR A 12 -9.11 22.73 10.96
CA THR A 12 -8.93 23.11 12.38
C THR A 12 -10.20 22.94 13.22
N GLU A 13 -11.36 22.85 12.57
CA GLU A 13 -12.63 22.45 13.18
C GLU A 13 -12.87 20.96 12.89
N ASP A 14 -13.04 20.16 13.94
CA ASP A 14 -13.06 18.69 13.95
C ASP A 14 -14.37 18.08 13.38
N ASP A 15 -15.12 18.84 12.59
CA ASP A 15 -16.38 18.38 12.01
C ASP A 15 -16.10 17.70 10.66
N ARG A 16 -15.73 16.41 10.72
CA ARG A 16 -15.51 15.59 9.51
C ARG A 16 -16.84 15.31 8.81
N GLN A 17 -17.31 16.27 8.02
CA GLN A 17 -18.52 16.12 7.23
C GLN A 17 -18.32 15.00 6.18
N GLN A 18 -18.98 13.86 6.38
CA GLN A 18 -18.99 12.77 5.41
C GLN A 18 -20.01 13.07 4.31
N ILE A 19 -19.58 13.04 3.06
CA ILE A 19 -20.44 13.21 1.89
C ILE A 19 -20.68 11.84 1.26
N ARG A 20 -21.94 11.42 1.16
CA ARG A 20 -22.31 10.16 0.52
C ARG A 20 -22.76 10.43 -0.91
N LEU A 21 -22.24 9.66 -1.86
CA LEU A 21 -22.60 9.75 -3.28
C LEU A 21 -23.17 8.40 -3.75
N ALA A 22 -24.39 8.43 -4.26
CA ALA A 22 -25.01 7.33 -4.98
C ALA A 22 -24.42 7.22 -6.41
N PRO A 23 -24.56 6.07 -7.09
CA PRO A 23 -24.02 5.89 -8.44
C PRO A 23 -24.55 6.95 -9.40
N GLY A 24 -23.65 7.56 -10.17
CA GLY A 24 -23.95 8.66 -11.09
C GLY A 24 -23.96 10.05 -10.44
N GLU A 25 -23.94 10.16 -9.11
CA GLU A 25 -23.79 11.45 -8.43
C GLU A 25 -22.36 11.97 -8.53
N ARG A 26 -22.25 13.30 -8.59
CA ARG A 26 -21.00 14.02 -8.85
C ARG A 26 -20.72 14.98 -7.71
N LEU A 27 -19.46 15.07 -7.31
CA LEU A 27 -18.97 15.98 -6.29
C LEU A 27 -17.82 16.80 -6.85
N SER A 28 -18.08 18.08 -7.12
CA SER A 28 -17.03 19.03 -7.47
C SER A 28 -16.26 19.48 -6.23
N PHE A 29 -14.95 19.63 -6.35
CA PHE A 29 -14.11 20.12 -5.26
C PHE A 29 -13.14 21.21 -5.73
N GLY A 30 -12.76 22.10 -4.82
CA GLY A 30 -11.78 23.15 -5.09
C GLY A 30 -11.84 24.32 -4.11
N ARG A 31 -11.03 25.34 -4.36
CA ARG A 31 -10.97 26.53 -3.50
C ARG A 31 -12.18 27.45 -3.65
N ALA A 32 -12.90 27.41 -4.77
CA ALA A 32 -14.01 28.32 -4.98
C ALA A 32 -15.15 28.04 -3.98
N PRO A 33 -15.75 29.09 -3.39
CA PRO A 33 -16.97 28.93 -2.62
C PRO A 33 -18.09 28.41 -3.54
N GLY A 34 -18.91 27.48 -3.03
CA GLY A 34 -19.98 26.84 -3.79
C GLY A 34 -19.58 25.57 -4.57
N SER A 35 -18.33 25.11 -4.44
CA SER A 35 -18.01 23.71 -4.78
C SER A 35 -18.71 22.78 -3.80
N GLY A 36 -19.06 21.56 -4.24
CA GLY A 36 -19.71 20.58 -3.37
C GLY A 36 -18.80 20.13 -2.21
N LEU A 37 -17.49 20.21 -2.41
CA LEU A 37 -16.46 20.03 -1.39
C LEU A 37 -15.46 21.22 -1.42
N PRO A 38 -15.68 22.25 -0.59
CA PRO A 38 -14.77 23.40 -0.51
C PRO A 38 -13.46 23.04 0.20
N ILE A 39 -12.34 23.36 -0.43
CA ILE A 39 -10.99 23.18 0.13
C ILE A 39 -10.31 24.55 0.13
N PRO A 40 -10.45 25.34 1.21
CA PRO A 40 -10.05 26.75 1.26
C PRO A 40 -8.53 26.92 1.48
N HIS A 41 -7.72 26.39 0.57
CA HIS A 41 -6.27 26.48 0.62
C HIS A 41 -5.72 27.13 -0.65
N ASP A 42 -4.81 28.11 -0.52
CA ASP A 42 -4.35 28.93 -1.65
C ASP A 42 -3.61 28.17 -2.75
N GLY A 43 -2.95 27.06 -2.38
CA GLY A 43 -2.37 26.10 -3.33
C GLY A 43 -3.40 25.30 -4.15
N VAL A 44 -4.68 25.32 -3.78
CA VAL A 44 -5.74 24.55 -4.46
C VAL A 44 -6.40 25.39 -5.56
N SER A 45 -6.63 24.76 -6.71
CA SER A 45 -7.30 25.40 -7.85
C SER A 45 -8.74 25.75 -7.49
N ARG A 46 -9.26 26.88 -7.99
CA ARG A 46 -10.66 27.30 -7.76
C ARG A 46 -11.65 26.20 -8.16
N ARG A 47 -11.39 25.57 -9.31
CA ARG A 47 -12.01 24.31 -9.76
C ARG A 47 -10.90 23.26 -9.78
N ALA A 48 -10.79 22.45 -8.74
CA ALA A 48 -9.70 21.48 -8.60
C ALA A 48 -10.05 20.16 -9.29
N GLY A 49 -11.23 19.64 -9.05
CA GLY A 49 -11.65 18.40 -9.70
C GLY A 49 -13.11 18.04 -9.49
N GLU A 50 -13.44 16.84 -9.95
CA GLU A 50 -14.74 16.21 -9.79
C GLU A 50 -14.56 14.73 -9.46
N ILE A 51 -15.33 14.25 -8.49
CA ILE A 51 -15.46 12.84 -8.11
C ILE A 51 -16.83 12.36 -8.60
N VAL A 52 -16.91 11.19 -9.23
CA VAL A 52 -18.19 10.58 -9.61
C VAL A 52 -18.22 9.12 -9.18
N ALA A 53 -19.30 8.73 -8.50
CA ALA A 53 -19.52 7.34 -8.06
C ALA A 53 -19.98 6.46 -9.24
N GLN A 54 -19.40 5.27 -9.39
CA GLN A 54 -19.69 4.34 -10.49
C GLN A 54 -19.76 2.89 -10.00
N GLY A 55 -20.91 2.46 -9.46
CA GLY A 55 -21.10 1.08 -9.02
C GLY A 55 -20.04 0.66 -7.99
N THR A 56 -19.15 -0.26 -8.37
CA THR A 56 -18.07 -0.81 -7.52
C THR A 56 -16.75 -0.01 -7.57
N PHE A 57 -16.70 1.07 -8.34
CA PHE A 57 -15.54 1.96 -8.42
C PHE A 57 -15.99 3.42 -8.48
N TRP A 58 -15.04 4.33 -8.63
CA TRP A 58 -15.33 5.75 -8.84
C TRP A 58 -14.31 6.36 -9.79
N ILE A 59 -14.63 7.54 -10.33
CA ILE A 59 -13.76 8.25 -11.27
C ILE A 59 -13.35 9.61 -10.72
N LEU A 60 -12.12 10.01 -11.03
CA LEU A 60 -11.55 11.30 -10.69
C LEU A 60 -11.23 12.09 -11.97
N SER A 61 -11.79 13.28 -12.07
CA SER A 61 -11.42 14.29 -13.06
C SER A 61 -10.56 15.37 -12.42
N ASN A 62 -9.32 15.51 -12.90
CA ASN A 62 -8.41 16.59 -12.49
C ASN A 62 -8.64 17.81 -13.39
N LEU A 63 -9.31 18.82 -12.85
CA LEU A 63 -9.61 20.06 -13.56
C LEU A 63 -8.52 21.12 -13.39
N SER A 64 -7.44 20.82 -12.66
CA SER A 64 -6.27 21.69 -12.59
C SER A 64 -5.53 21.72 -13.92
N ALA A 65 -5.11 22.92 -14.33
CA ALA A 65 -4.26 23.12 -15.49
C ALA A 65 -2.77 22.82 -15.24
N ARG A 66 -2.35 22.62 -13.98
CA ARG A 66 -0.92 22.58 -13.61
C ARG A 66 -0.52 21.45 -12.68
N GLN A 67 -1.44 20.96 -11.85
CA GLN A 67 -1.08 20.07 -10.75
C GLN A 67 -1.45 18.64 -11.07
N THR A 68 -0.54 17.70 -10.84
CA THR A 68 -0.85 16.27 -10.85
C THR A 68 -1.41 15.88 -9.50
N TYR A 69 -2.48 15.11 -9.49
CA TYR A 69 -3.00 14.49 -8.27
C TYR A 69 -2.49 13.06 -8.17
N VAL A 70 -2.30 12.60 -6.95
CA VAL A 70 -2.00 11.19 -6.65
C VAL A 70 -3.22 10.63 -5.95
N VAL A 71 -3.65 9.44 -6.37
CA VAL A 71 -4.62 8.66 -5.59
C VAL A 71 -3.86 7.49 -5.01
N GLU A 72 -3.65 7.51 -3.71
CA GLU A 72 -2.96 6.46 -2.96
C GLU A 72 -3.97 5.38 -2.54
N ASN A 73 -3.54 4.13 -2.53
CA ASN A 73 -4.19 3.03 -1.85
C ASN A 73 -3.48 2.82 -0.50
N PRO A 74 -4.07 3.27 0.64
CA PRO A 74 -3.45 3.10 1.95
C PRO A 74 -3.27 1.62 2.36
N GLU A 75 -4.04 0.71 1.76
CA GLU A 75 -3.96 -0.74 2.01
C GLU A 75 -2.94 -1.43 1.08
N GLY A 76 -2.57 -0.80 -0.04
CA GLY A 76 -1.72 -1.38 -1.10
C GLY A 76 -0.22 -1.14 -0.94
N ALA A 77 0.26 -0.91 0.29
CA ALA A 77 1.69 -0.73 0.60
C ALA A 77 2.46 0.27 -0.31
N GLY A 78 1.82 1.39 -0.65
CA GLY A 78 2.40 2.43 -1.52
C GLY A 78 1.95 2.39 -2.98
N GLU A 79 1.01 1.49 -3.31
CA GLU A 79 0.26 1.55 -4.55
C GLU A 79 -0.41 2.92 -4.72
N HIS A 80 -0.28 3.47 -5.94
CA HIS A 80 -0.91 4.73 -6.30
C HIS A 80 -1.12 4.84 -7.80
N ILE A 81 -2.07 5.70 -8.18
CA ILE A 81 -2.22 6.16 -9.57
C ILE A 81 -1.98 7.66 -9.64
N LYS A 82 -1.44 8.12 -10.79
CA LYS A 82 -1.27 9.54 -11.09
C LYS A 82 -2.40 10.02 -12.00
N VAL A 83 -3.04 11.10 -11.60
CA VAL A 83 -4.05 11.80 -12.40
C VAL A 83 -3.47 13.14 -12.82
N GLY A 84 -2.88 13.17 -14.01
CA GLY A 84 -2.22 14.36 -14.55
C GLY A 84 -3.18 15.54 -14.75
N PRO A 85 -2.66 16.77 -14.91
CA PRO A 85 -3.47 17.96 -15.13
C PRO A 85 -4.39 17.80 -16.35
N GLY A 86 -5.67 18.15 -16.20
CA GLY A 86 -6.68 18.03 -17.27
C GLY A 86 -7.12 16.61 -17.60
N ARG A 87 -6.61 15.57 -16.92
CA ARG A 87 -7.07 14.19 -17.12
C ARG A 87 -8.49 14.07 -16.58
N LEU A 88 -9.41 13.66 -17.45
CA LEU A 88 -10.81 13.41 -17.11
C LEU A 88 -11.04 11.92 -16.88
N ASP A 89 -12.03 11.62 -16.03
CA ASP A 89 -12.62 10.31 -15.83
C ASP A 89 -11.59 9.20 -15.55
N ALA A 90 -10.55 9.50 -14.78
CA ALA A 90 -9.57 8.50 -14.38
C ALA A 90 -10.22 7.48 -13.43
N PRO A 91 -10.30 6.20 -13.78
CA PRO A 91 -10.89 5.18 -12.91
C PRO A 91 -10.00 4.95 -11.70
N VAL A 92 -10.63 4.89 -10.52
CA VAL A 92 -9.99 4.56 -9.25
C VAL A 92 -10.51 3.22 -8.77
N PRO A 93 -9.68 2.16 -8.80
CA PRO A 93 -10.10 0.80 -8.48
C PRO A 93 -9.82 0.42 -7.01
N PHE A 94 -9.72 1.38 -6.08
CA PHE A 94 -9.42 1.07 -4.67
C PHE A 94 -10.67 1.21 -3.81
N GLU A 95 -10.83 0.28 -2.86
CA GLU A 95 -11.90 0.31 -1.86
C GLU A 95 -11.69 1.45 -0.86
N PHE A 96 -10.45 1.64 -0.40
CA PHE A 96 -10.04 2.83 0.35
C PHE A 96 -8.99 3.61 -0.44
N SER A 97 -9.27 4.88 -0.68
CA SER A 97 -8.42 5.77 -1.45
C SER A 97 -8.13 7.06 -0.70
N ARG A 98 -6.95 7.63 -0.95
CA ARG A 98 -6.62 9.00 -0.56
C ARG A 98 -6.19 9.80 -1.78
N ILE A 99 -6.99 10.79 -2.17
CA ILE A 99 -6.60 11.80 -3.15
C ILE A 99 -5.64 12.76 -2.46
N VAL A 100 -4.42 12.85 -2.93
CA VAL A 100 -3.41 13.78 -2.43
C VAL A 100 -3.28 14.94 -3.40
N LEU A 101 -3.67 16.13 -2.93
CA LEU A 101 -3.55 17.38 -3.66
C LEU A 101 -2.26 18.09 -3.21
N PRO A 102 -1.31 18.40 -4.12
CA PRO A 102 -0.21 19.29 -3.79
C PRO A 102 -0.74 20.70 -3.55
N ALA A 103 -0.28 21.34 -2.47
CA ALA A 103 -0.81 22.64 -2.08
C ALA A 103 0.28 23.51 -1.42
N ALA A 104 1.15 24.10 -2.24
CA ALA A 104 2.12 25.13 -1.83
C ALA A 104 2.98 24.81 -0.58
N GLY A 105 3.47 23.57 -0.48
CA GLY A 105 4.27 23.09 0.66
C GLY A 105 3.57 22.00 1.47
N ASP A 106 2.24 21.94 1.36
CA ASP A 106 1.41 20.93 2.00
C ASP A 106 0.91 19.87 1.01
N LEU A 107 0.52 18.73 1.56
CA LEU A 107 -0.19 17.66 0.86
C LEU A 107 -1.57 17.52 1.52
N LEU A 108 -2.63 17.85 0.79
CA LEU A 108 -3.99 17.84 1.33
C LEU A 108 -4.68 16.53 0.93
N PRO A 109 -5.00 15.64 1.89
CA PRO A 109 -5.66 14.38 1.62
C PRO A 109 -7.18 14.56 1.54
N VAL A 110 -7.84 13.96 0.55
CA VAL A 110 -9.29 13.73 0.53
C VAL A 110 -9.49 12.22 0.54
N GLU A 111 -10.16 11.69 1.55
CA GLU A 111 -10.36 10.25 1.69
C GLU A 111 -11.65 9.82 1.00
N VAL A 112 -11.62 8.69 0.30
CA VAL A 112 -12.76 8.13 -0.43
C VAL A 112 -12.88 6.65 -0.10
N TRP A 113 -14.05 6.23 0.38
CA TRP A 113 -14.40 4.83 0.59
C TRP A 113 -15.39 4.38 -0.47
N ALA A 114 -15.03 3.37 -1.24
CA ALA A 114 -15.87 2.70 -2.22
C ALA A 114 -16.43 1.38 -1.63
N PRO A 115 -17.49 0.81 -2.24
CA PRO A 115 -17.96 -0.52 -1.89
C PRO A 115 -16.84 -1.56 -2.04
N ARG A 116 -16.87 -2.59 -1.17
CA ARG A 116 -15.97 -3.74 -1.28
C ARG A 116 -16.14 -4.44 -2.61
N HIS A 117 -15.04 -4.96 -3.15
CA HIS A 117 -15.06 -5.82 -4.32
C HIS A 117 -15.45 -7.24 -3.93
N ASP A 118 -16.24 -7.87 -4.80
CA ASP A 118 -16.54 -9.28 -4.71
C ASP A 118 -15.35 -10.07 -5.27
N TYR A 119 -14.87 -11.04 -4.49
CA TYR A 119 -13.81 -11.96 -4.89
C TYR A 119 -14.43 -13.33 -5.17
N LEU A 120 -13.78 -14.11 -6.03
CA LEU A 120 -14.22 -15.49 -6.29
C LEU A 120 -13.95 -16.36 -5.06
N ASP A 121 -14.92 -17.21 -4.71
CA ASP A 121 -14.74 -18.27 -3.74
C ASP A 121 -13.98 -19.45 -4.39
N ASP A 122 -13.01 -20.01 -3.68
CA ASP A 122 -12.05 -21.01 -4.19
C ASP A 122 -12.56 -22.45 -4.03
N ASP A 123 -13.87 -22.67 -4.22
CA ASP A 123 -14.54 -23.94 -3.92
C ASP A 123 -14.41 -25.01 -5.04
N ALA A 124 -13.79 -24.67 -6.17
CA ALA A 124 -13.65 -25.58 -7.29
C ALA A 124 -12.29 -26.31 -7.24
N GLU A 125 -12.31 -27.64 -7.08
CA GLU A 125 -11.09 -28.44 -7.28
C GLU A 125 -10.63 -28.31 -8.74
N PRO A 126 -9.43 -27.75 -9.01
CA PRO A 126 -8.94 -27.60 -10.36
C PRO A 126 -8.57 -28.96 -10.94
N ASP A 127 -8.90 -29.20 -12.20
CA ASP A 127 -8.43 -30.38 -12.94
C ASP A 127 -6.97 -30.16 -13.41
N GLY A 128 -6.18 -31.24 -13.42
CA GLY A 128 -4.81 -31.25 -13.93
C GLY A 128 -3.68 -31.08 -12.89
N GLU A 129 -2.46 -30.88 -13.40
CA GLU A 129 -1.26 -30.70 -12.55
C GLU A 129 -1.29 -29.38 -11.79
N ALA A 130 -0.89 -29.42 -10.51
CA ALA A 130 -0.88 -28.24 -9.66
C ALA A 130 0.08 -27.16 -10.18
N THR A 131 -0.42 -25.93 -10.32
CA THR A 131 0.39 -24.77 -10.71
C THR A 131 1.50 -24.53 -9.69
N ALA A 132 2.75 -24.49 -10.17
CA ALA A 132 3.89 -24.18 -9.31
C ALA A 132 3.80 -22.74 -8.77
N ALA A 133 3.98 -22.56 -7.46
CA ALA A 133 3.99 -21.24 -6.84
C ALA A 133 5.14 -20.37 -7.39
N ALA A 134 4.83 -19.12 -7.74
CA ALA A 134 5.82 -18.15 -8.23
C ALA A 134 6.90 -17.86 -7.18
N PHE A 135 6.51 -17.80 -5.90
CA PHE A 135 7.40 -17.56 -4.76
C PHE A 135 7.12 -18.59 -3.66
N SER A 136 7.97 -19.61 -3.53
CA SER A 136 7.84 -20.62 -2.47
C SER A 136 8.48 -20.13 -1.16
N VAL A 137 7.76 -19.27 -0.44
CA VAL A 137 8.18 -18.71 0.85
C VAL A 137 7.36 -19.34 1.97
N ASP A 138 8.01 -20.02 2.90
CA ASP A 138 7.34 -20.63 4.06
C ASP A 138 7.21 -19.61 5.20
N ARG A 139 5.97 -19.24 5.52
CA ARG A 139 5.62 -18.25 6.54
C ARG A 139 6.07 -18.61 7.96
N THR A 140 6.37 -19.89 8.22
CA THR A 140 6.79 -20.37 9.54
C THR A 140 8.29 -20.19 9.80
N LYS A 141 9.08 -19.83 8.77
CA LYS A 141 10.54 -19.80 8.85
C LYS A 141 11.06 -18.42 9.21
N ARG A 142 12.25 -18.38 9.83
CA ARG A 142 12.91 -17.13 10.26
C ARG A 142 13.19 -16.16 9.12
N TYR A 143 13.46 -16.65 7.91
CA TYR A 143 13.63 -15.78 6.75
C TYR A 143 12.35 -15.00 6.44
N PHE A 144 11.18 -15.57 6.67
CA PHE A 144 9.92 -14.87 6.45
C PHE A 144 9.72 -13.77 7.50
N ALA A 145 10.04 -14.05 8.76
CA ALA A 145 10.04 -13.02 9.80
C ALA A 145 11.00 -11.86 9.48
N VAL A 146 12.18 -12.15 8.91
CA VAL A 146 13.11 -11.12 8.43
C VAL A 146 12.49 -10.29 7.30
N LEU A 147 11.80 -10.92 6.34
CA LEU A 147 11.11 -10.21 5.26
C LEU A 147 9.99 -9.33 5.80
N ALA A 148 9.19 -9.83 6.76
CA ALA A 148 8.14 -9.07 7.44
C ALA A 148 8.71 -7.87 8.20
N ALA A 149 9.81 -8.05 8.96
CA ALA A 149 10.46 -6.97 9.68
C ALA A 149 11.02 -5.86 8.76
N LEU A 150 11.46 -6.22 7.55
CA LEU A 150 11.90 -5.26 6.54
C LEU A 150 10.73 -4.44 5.96
N CYS A 151 9.55 -5.06 5.82
CA CYS A 151 8.36 -4.47 5.22
C CYS A 151 7.46 -3.74 6.24
N GLU A 152 7.64 -4.01 7.53
CA GLU A 152 6.76 -3.62 8.64
C GLU A 152 6.26 -2.18 8.59
N SER A 153 7.15 -1.19 8.47
CA SER A 153 6.75 0.23 8.48
C SER A 153 5.83 0.58 7.31
N ARG A 154 6.08 0.00 6.13
CA ARG A 154 5.27 0.26 4.93
C ARG A 154 3.93 -0.45 4.98
N LEU A 155 3.89 -1.63 5.56
CA LEU A 155 2.65 -2.38 5.81
C LEU A 155 1.78 -1.70 6.87
N ARG A 156 2.35 -0.90 7.78
CA ARG A 156 1.59 -0.11 8.77
C ARG A 156 1.20 1.30 8.30
N GLY A 157 1.19 1.54 6.99
CA GLY A 157 0.71 2.80 6.42
C GLY A 157 1.75 3.92 6.28
N ASP A 158 3.05 3.63 6.41
CA ASP A 158 4.13 4.54 6.00
C ASP A 158 4.83 4.03 4.73
N PRO A 159 4.21 4.17 3.54
CA PRO A 159 4.69 3.56 2.30
C PRO A 159 6.07 4.06 1.85
N HIS A 160 6.46 5.25 2.30
CA HIS A 160 7.74 5.88 1.97
C HIS A 160 8.79 5.75 3.08
N ALA A 161 8.49 4.98 4.14
CA ALA A 161 9.44 4.70 5.21
C ALA A 161 10.80 4.24 4.64
N PRO A 162 11.92 4.78 5.15
CA PRO A 162 13.23 4.25 4.85
C PRO A 162 13.31 2.81 5.35
N LEU A 163 14.04 1.96 4.61
CA LEU A 163 14.21 0.58 5.06
C LEU A 163 14.99 0.53 6.36
N PRO A 164 14.63 -0.37 7.29
CA PRO A 164 15.34 -0.48 8.55
C PRO A 164 16.80 -0.91 8.31
N THR A 165 17.66 -0.48 9.22
CA THR A 165 19.02 -1.01 9.35
C THR A 165 18.96 -2.47 9.81
N VAL A 166 20.06 -3.21 9.65
CA VAL A 166 20.11 -4.60 10.11
C VAL A 166 19.91 -4.67 11.63
N ASP A 167 20.45 -3.71 12.37
CA ASP A 167 20.31 -3.65 13.82
C ASP A 167 18.85 -3.38 14.24
N GLN A 168 18.16 -2.47 13.53
CA GLN A 168 16.72 -2.26 13.73
C GLN A 168 15.89 -3.51 13.42
N VAL A 169 16.26 -4.29 12.40
CA VAL A 169 15.61 -5.58 12.09
C VAL A 169 15.84 -6.58 13.22
N VAL A 170 17.05 -6.67 13.78
CA VAL A 170 17.34 -7.53 14.94
C VAL A 170 16.48 -7.14 16.13
N ASP A 171 16.35 -5.84 16.42
CA ASP A 171 15.52 -5.35 17.53
C ASP A 171 14.04 -5.73 17.34
N ARG A 172 13.50 -5.55 16.12
CA ARG A 172 12.12 -5.94 15.76
C ARG A 172 11.86 -7.44 15.90
N LEU A 173 12.86 -8.27 15.60
CA LEU A 173 12.73 -9.73 15.64
C LEU A 173 12.86 -10.31 17.04
N ARG A 174 13.46 -9.58 17.99
CA ARG A 174 13.80 -10.10 19.33
C ARG A 174 12.62 -10.74 20.08
N PRO A 175 11.37 -10.20 20.03
CA PRO A 175 10.24 -10.82 20.71
C PRO A 175 9.92 -12.24 20.22
N ALA A 176 9.97 -12.49 18.91
CA ALA A 176 9.68 -13.79 18.30
C ALA A 176 10.93 -14.68 18.15
N TRP A 177 12.11 -14.07 18.08
CA TRP A 177 13.39 -14.74 17.92
C TRP A 177 14.47 -14.06 18.79
N PRO A 178 14.55 -14.41 20.09
CA PRO A 178 15.48 -13.78 21.03
C PRO A 178 16.96 -13.91 20.65
N ALA A 179 17.32 -14.95 19.89
CA ALA A 179 18.68 -15.21 19.41
C ALA A 179 19.00 -14.54 18.06
N ALA A 180 18.14 -13.63 17.55
CA ALA A 180 18.40 -12.89 16.33
C ALA A 180 19.70 -12.08 16.45
N SER A 181 20.49 -12.08 15.38
CA SER A 181 21.80 -11.44 15.34
C SER A 181 22.04 -10.81 13.97
N ARG A 182 22.96 -9.86 13.89
CA ARG A 182 23.31 -9.19 12.62
C ARG A 182 23.68 -10.19 11.52
N THR A 183 24.50 -11.18 11.86
CA THR A 183 24.95 -12.24 10.94
C THR A 183 23.78 -13.09 10.47
N SER A 184 22.90 -13.51 11.38
CA SER A 184 21.77 -14.35 11.03
C SER A 184 20.73 -13.60 10.19
N VAL A 185 20.47 -12.31 10.45
CA VAL A 185 19.61 -11.47 9.61
C VAL A 185 20.20 -11.29 8.21
N GLN A 186 21.49 -10.97 8.08
CA GLN A 186 22.14 -10.84 6.78
C GLN A 186 22.10 -12.14 5.97
N TRP A 187 22.35 -13.28 6.61
CA TRP A 187 22.22 -14.58 5.96
C TRP A 187 20.80 -14.83 5.43
N ASN A 188 19.77 -14.50 6.22
CA ASN A 188 18.38 -14.65 5.78
C ASN A 188 18.03 -13.70 4.62
N ILE A 189 18.56 -12.47 4.60
CA ILE A 189 18.43 -11.54 3.47
C ILE A 189 19.03 -12.15 2.20
N ASP A 190 20.20 -12.75 2.29
CA ASP A 190 20.85 -13.42 1.15
C ASP A 190 20.07 -14.65 0.69
N TYR A 191 19.54 -15.43 1.63
CA TYR A 191 18.71 -16.59 1.33
C TYR A 191 17.40 -16.20 0.64
N LEU A 192 16.73 -15.14 1.12
CA LEU A 192 15.53 -14.58 0.49
C LEU A 192 15.80 -14.12 -0.94
N ALA A 193 16.95 -13.51 -1.21
CA ALA A 193 17.28 -13.06 -2.57
C ALA A 193 17.34 -14.23 -3.56
N VAL A 194 17.80 -15.40 -3.12
CA VAL A 194 17.77 -16.63 -3.94
C VAL A 194 16.34 -17.18 -4.03
N LYS A 195 15.63 -17.28 -2.89
CA LYS A 195 14.25 -17.81 -2.84
C LYS A 195 13.25 -17.02 -3.68
N LEU A 196 13.44 -15.72 -3.76
CA LEU A 196 12.63 -14.80 -4.55
C LEU A 196 13.21 -14.55 -5.96
N ARG A 197 14.20 -15.35 -6.37
CA ARG A 197 14.82 -15.32 -7.71
C ARG A 197 15.40 -13.96 -8.10
N LEU A 198 15.77 -13.13 -7.12
CA LEU A 198 16.49 -11.86 -7.31
C LEU A 198 17.99 -12.07 -7.51
N LYS A 199 18.50 -13.26 -7.17
CA LYS A 199 19.86 -13.71 -7.45
C LYS A 199 19.83 -15.12 -8.03
N PRO A 200 20.66 -15.44 -9.05
CA PRO A 200 20.87 -16.82 -9.46
C PRO A 200 21.32 -17.69 -8.28
N GLY A 201 20.92 -18.97 -8.31
CA GLY A 201 21.32 -19.94 -7.29
C GLY A 201 22.85 -20.11 -7.24
N PRO A 202 23.41 -20.61 -6.13
CA PRO A 202 24.86 -20.73 -5.93
C PRO A 202 25.57 -21.53 -7.03
N GLU A 203 24.87 -22.43 -7.72
CA GLU A 203 25.37 -23.26 -8.82
C GLU A 203 25.47 -22.52 -10.18
N SER A 204 24.93 -21.29 -10.26
CA SER A 204 24.76 -20.54 -11.52
C SER A 204 25.29 -19.10 -11.47
N ALA A 205 26.01 -18.73 -10.42
CA ALA A 205 26.46 -17.36 -10.22
C ALA A 205 27.86 -17.12 -10.81
N ASP A 206 27.95 -16.38 -11.91
CA ASP A 206 29.14 -15.59 -12.21
C ASP A 206 29.32 -14.52 -11.10
N PRO A 207 30.56 -14.10 -10.79
CA PRO A 207 30.84 -13.07 -9.79
C PRO A 207 30.41 -11.68 -10.33
N GLY A 208 29.10 -11.48 -10.42
CA GLY A 208 28.50 -10.21 -10.79
C GLY A 208 28.71 -9.14 -9.70
N PRO A 209 28.56 -7.86 -10.06
CA PRO A 209 28.77 -6.75 -9.15
C PRO A 209 27.88 -6.88 -7.90
N ARG A 210 28.43 -6.46 -6.75
CA ARG A 210 27.71 -6.45 -5.47
C ARG A 210 26.37 -5.72 -5.66
N LEU A 211 25.27 -6.39 -5.34
CA LEU A 211 23.92 -5.83 -5.36
C LEU A 211 23.78 -4.74 -4.27
N ASN A 212 24.25 -3.53 -4.57
CA ASN A 212 23.79 -2.33 -3.87
C ASN A 212 22.28 -2.25 -4.07
N GLY A 213 21.49 -2.16 -3.00
CA GLY A 213 20.02 -2.14 -3.12
C GLY A 213 19.30 -3.48 -2.94
N LYS A 214 19.96 -4.52 -2.40
CA LYS A 214 19.33 -5.86 -2.24
C LYS A 214 18.10 -5.83 -1.33
N LYS A 215 18.15 -5.11 -0.21
CA LYS A 215 17.01 -4.98 0.72
C LYS A 215 15.84 -4.28 0.04
N GLU A 216 16.16 -3.26 -0.74
CA GLU A 216 15.22 -2.46 -1.53
C GLU A 216 14.53 -3.31 -2.59
N SER A 217 15.29 -4.15 -3.30
CA SER A 217 14.73 -5.08 -4.30
C SER A 217 13.83 -6.14 -3.65
N LEU A 218 14.25 -6.69 -2.50
CA LEU A 218 13.46 -7.65 -1.73
C LEU A 218 12.12 -7.06 -1.27
N VAL A 219 12.17 -5.90 -0.63
CA VAL A 219 10.97 -5.22 -0.12
C VAL A 219 10.07 -4.79 -1.28
N SER A 220 10.65 -4.22 -2.35
CA SER A 220 9.88 -3.82 -3.52
C SER A 220 9.13 -5.00 -4.16
N LEU A 221 9.79 -6.16 -4.32
CA LEU A 221 9.14 -7.34 -4.86
C LEU A 221 8.10 -7.92 -3.89
N ALA A 222 8.44 -8.01 -2.60
CA ALA A 222 7.55 -8.58 -1.61
C ALA A 222 6.24 -7.80 -1.46
N LEU A 223 6.32 -6.46 -1.45
CA LEU A 223 5.14 -5.60 -1.38
C LEU A 223 4.36 -5.58 -2.71
N ARG A 224 5.05 -5.59 -3.85
CA ARG A 224 4.39 -5.53 -5.16
C ARG A 224 3.51 -6.74 -5.46
N PHE A 225 3.85 -7.91 -4.92
CA PHE A 225 3.14 -9.17 -5.16
C PHE A 225 2.50 -9.74 -3.89
N ASP A 226 2.37 -8.94 -2.84
CA ASP A 226 1.80 -9.34 -1.55
C ASP A 226 2.38 -10.66 -0.99
N VAL A 227 3.69 -10.86 -1.20
CA VAL A 227 4.42 -12.01 -0.62
C VAL A 227 4.40 -11.92 0.91
N VAL A 228 4.35 -10.70 1.44
CA VAL A 228 4.09 -10.40 2.85
C VAL A 228 2.99 -9.36 2.92
N ARG A 229 1.98 -9.62 3.74
CA ARG A 229 0.84 -8.73 4.01
C ARG A 229 0.87 -8.18 5.43
N GLU A 230 0.00 -7.23 5.75
CA GLU A 230 -0.09 -6.69 7.12
C GLU A 230 -0.41 -7.78 8.15
N ASP A 231 -1.31 -8.71 7.84
CA ASP A 231 -1.65 -9.85 8.71
C ASP A 231 -0.44 -10.75 9.03
N ASP A 232 0.53 -10.83 8.12
CA ASP A 232 1.74 -11.61 8.32
C ASP A 232 2.67 -10.99 9.38
N LEU A 233 2.49 -9.72 9.77
CA LEU A 233 3.27 -9.08 10.84
C LEU A 233 3.10 -9.75 12.20
N VAL A 234 2.10 -10.62 12.35
CA VAL A 234 1.96 -11.50 13.52
C VAL A 234 3.22 -12.32 13.81
N VAL A 235 4.02 -12.66 12.79
CA VAL A 235 5.28 -13.43 12.97
C VAL A 235 6.36 -12.65 13.72
N LEU A 236 6.22 -11.33 13.85
CA LEU A 236 7.11 -10.47 14.64
C LEU A 236 6.71 -10.44 16.12
N SER A 237 5.48 -10.83 16.43
CA SER A 237 5.00 -10.93 17.81
C SER A 237 5.54 -12.21 18.42
N GLY A 238 6.10 -12.11 19.63
CA GLY A 238 6.42 -13.30 20.42
C GLY A 238 5.15 -14.10 20.65
N SER A 239 5.10 -15.36 20.25
CA SER A 239 3.96 -16.24 20.55
C SER A 239 3.75 -16.28 22.07
N ALA A 240 2.76 -15.54 22.58
CA ALA A 240 2.08 -15.95 23.80
C ALA A 240 1.52 -17.35 23.51
N SER A 241 2.08 -18.35 24.18
CA SER A 241 1.79 -19.77 24.01
C SER A 241 0.29 -20.02 23.82
N ARG A 242 -0.06 -20.81 22.80
CA ARG A 242 -1.22 -21.72 22.86
C ARG A 242 -1.04 -22.60 24.10
N ALA A 243 -1.59 -22.17 25.23
CA ALA A 243 -1.75 -22.96 26.44
C ALA A 243 -3.18 -22.75 26.95
N ALA A 244 -4.11 -23.35 26.21
CA ALA A 244 -5.47 -23.63 26.66
C ALA A 244 -5.93 -24.90 25.94
N ARG A 245 -5.45 -26.04 26.43
CA ARG A 245 -6.14 -27.32 26.49
C ARG A 245 -5.61 -28.08 27.69
#